data_AF-A0A9E4EM38-F1
#
_entry.id   AF-A0A9E4EM38-F1
#
_cell.length_a   1.000
_cell.length_b   1.000
_cell.length_c   1.000
_cell.angle_alpha   90.00
_cell.angle_beta   90.00
_cell.angle_gamma   90.00
#
_symmetry.space_group_name_H-M   'P 1'
#
loop_
_entity.id
_entity.type
_entity.pdbx_description
1 polymer ?
#
loop_
_entity_poly.entity_id
_entity_poly.type
_entity_poly.pdbx_seq_one_letter_code
_entity_poly.pdbx_strand_id
1 'polypeptide(L)'
;MAMDHTLEEGTDIHLNFEKLRKVAQADHPVIPVAVQDVDSKAVLLIGYVNEQALDYALEHRVATFWSTSRNELWIKGATSGDMLELVDVRLNCEQNSLLYLVRLKGDGS
;
A
#
# COMPACT_ATOMS: atom_id res chain seq x y z
N MET A 1 -7.77 1.85 35.16
CA MET A 1 -7.83 0.78 34.15
C MET A 1 -9.20 0.88 33.48
N ALA A 2 -9.30 1.67 32.42
CA ALA A 2 -10.50 1.70 31.58
C ALA A 2 -10.11 1.03 30.26
N MET A 3 -10.90 0.01 29.91
CA MET A 3 -10.71 -0.83 28.75
C MET A 3 -10.87 0.00 27.48
N ASP A 4 -9.87 -0.11 26.60
CA ASP A 4 -9.80 0.47 25.28
C ASP A 4 -10.87 -0.16 24.39
N HIS A 5 -11.96 0.58 24.15
CA HIS A 5 -13.05 0.14 23.29
C HIS A 5 -12.72 0.47 21.84
N THR A 6 -11.90 -0.41 21.26
CA THR A 6 -11.80 -0.80 19.85
C THR A 6 -12.99 -0.37 18.98
N LEU A 7 -12.70 0.29 17.84
CA LEU A 7 -13.38 0.08 16.56
C LEU A 7 -12.39 0.33 15.40
N GLU A 8 -12.12 -0.73 14.63
CA GLU A 8 -12.02 -0.60 13.18
C GLU A 8 -13.39 -0.05 12.70
N GLU A 9 -13.39 1.08 11.99
CA GLU A 9 -14.56 1.96 11.71
C GLU A 9 -15.06 2.84 12.89
N GLY A 10 -14.34 3.94 13.16
CA GLY A 10 -14.83 5.08 13.94
C GLY A 10 -15.16 6.28 13.03
N THR A 11 -16.09 7.15 13.44
CA THR A 11 -16.40 8.42 12.74
C THR A 11 -15.42 9.55 13.05
N ASP A 12 -14.47 9.32 13.96
CA ASP A 12 -13.44 10.29 14.33
C ASP A 12 -12.29 10.26 13.33
N ILE A 13 -12.24 11.29 12.48
CA ILE A 13 -11.22 11.42 11.44
C ILE A 13 -9.98 12.09 12.02
N HIS A 14 -8.91 11.32 12.24
CA HIS A 14 -7.59 11.84 12.62
C HIS A 14 -6.66 11.94 11.41
N LEU A 15 -6.79 13.01 10.63
CA LEU A 15 -5.93 13.27 9.48
C LEU A 15 -4.52 13.68 9.91
N ASN A 16 -3.51 12.99 9.40
CA ASN A 16 -2.11 13.33 9.60
C ASN A 16 -1.52 14.02 8.36
N PHE A 17 -1.73 15.33 8.26
CA PHE A 17 -1.18 16.16 7.17
C PHE A 17 0.37 16.23 7.17
N GLU A 18 1.02 15.85 8.27
CA GLU A 18 2.48 15.84 8.41
C GLU A 18 3.13 14.56 7.86
N LYS A 19 2.33 13.53 7.53
CA LYS A 19 2.85 12.23 7.07
C LYS A 19 3.75 12.36 5.84
N LEU A 20 3.35 13.18 4.87
CA LEU A 20 4.13 13.39 3.63
C LEU A 20 5.45 14.12 3.89
N ARG A 21 5.53 15.00 4.89
CA ARG A 21 6.81 15.63 5.27
C ARG A 21 7.82 14.58 5.73
N LYS A 22 7.38 13.59 6.51
CA LYS A 22 8.23 12.47 6.95
C LYS A 22 8.65 11.59 5.78
N VAL A 23 7.75 11.33 4.83
CA VAL A 23 8.08 10.56 3.62
C VAL A 23 9.09 11.28 2.74
N ALA A 24 8.96 12.60 2.58
CA ALA A 24 9.91 13.42 1.83
C ALA A 24 11.32 13.48 2.46
N GLN A 25 11.44 13.12 3.74
CA GLN A 25 12.70 13.02 4.48
C GLN A 25 13.24 11.58 4.55
N ALA A 26 12.60 10.61 3.88
CA ALA A 26 13.06 9.23 3.90
C ALA A 26 14.38 9.07 3.15
N ASP A 27 15.19 8.09 3.57
CA ASP A 27 16.52 7.83 3.00
C ASP A 27 16.49 7.37 1.53
N HIS A 28 15.35 6.85 1.07
CA HIS A 28 15.16 6.36 -0.30
C HIS A 28 14.08 7.15 -1.04
N PRO A 29 14.30 7.45 -2.33
CA PRO A 29 13.26 8.05 -3.16
C PRO A 29 12.08 7.09 -3.30
N VAL A 30 10.89 7.62 -3.11
CA VAL A 30 9.64 6.87 -3.23
C VAL A 30 8.59 7.67 -3.99
N ILE A 31 7.67 6.96 -4.63
CA ILE A 31 6.46 7.52 -5.23
C ILE A 31 5.22 6.89 -4.58
N PRO A 32 4.09 7.62 -4.48
CA PRO A 32 2.85 7.05 -4.01
C PRO A 32 2.27 6.03 -5.00
N VAL A 33 1.60 5.02 -4.47
CA VAL A 33 0.84 4.05 -5.23
C VAL A 33 -0.55 3.87 -4.62
N ALA A 34 -1.58 4.03 -5.45
CA ALA A 34 -2.94 3.62 -5.09
C ALA A 34 -3.12 2.14 -5.43
N VAL A 35 -3.85 1.41 -4.58
CA VAL A 35 -4.15 -0.01 -4.81
C VAL A 35 -5.65 -0.13 -4.98
N GLN A 36 -6.07 -0.69 -6.11
CA GLN A 36 -7.47 -0.84 -6.45
C GLN A 36 -7.77 -2.29 -6.81
N ASP A 37 -8.84 -2.82 -6.23
CA ASP A 37 -9.35 -4.13 -6.59
C ASP A 37 -9.95 -4.09 -8.01
N VAL A 38 -9.54 -5.06 -8.85
CA VAL A 38 -9.94 -5.09 -10.25
C VAL A 38 -11.41 -5.43 -10.46
N ASP A 39 -12.05 -6.11 -9.51
CA ASP A 39 -13.41 -6.62 -9.68
C ASP A 39 -14.43 -5.62 -9.11
N SER A 40 -14.27 -5.21 -7.85
CA SER A 40 -15.13 -4.26 -7.14
C SER A 40 -14.85 -2.78 -7.45
N LYS A 41 -13.66 -2.47 -7.99
CA LYS A 41 -13.14 -1.11 -8.18
C LYS A 41 -12.90 -0.33 -6.89
N ALA A 42 -12.99 -0.97 -5.72
CA ALA A 42 -12.69 -0.35 -4.45
C ALA A 42 -11.20 0.03 -4.37
N VAL A 43 -10.91 1.23 -3.85
CA VAL A 43 -9.55 1.59 -3.43
C VAL A 43 -9.29 0.93 -2.09
N LEU A 44 -8.31 0.04 -2.05
CA LEU A 44 -7.98 -0.76 -0.87
C LEU A 44 -7.05 -0.01 0.07
N LEU A 45 -6.00 0.61 -0.48
CA LEU A 45 -5.05 1.41 0.29
C LEU A 45 -4.24 2.35 -0.62
N ILE A 46 -3.54 3.29 0.01
CA ILE A 46 -2.46 4.07 -0.61
C ILE A 46 -1.17 3.75 0.14
N GLY A 47 -0.13 3.40 -0.61
CA GLY A 47 1.20 3.10 -0.11
C GLY A 47 2.27 3.93 -0.82
N TYR A 48 3.53 3.56 -0.58
CA TYR A 48 4.68 4.11 -1.27
C TYR A 48 5.51 2.97 -1.84
N VAL A 49 6.16 3.20 -2.97
CA VAL A 49 7.08 2.26 -3.62
C VAL A 49 8.37 2.97 -3.95
N ASN A 50 9.49 2.28 -3.75
CA ASN A 50 10.76 2.59 -4.39
C ASN A 50 10.97 1.64 -5.58
N GLU A 51 12.07 1.81 -6.30
CA GLU A 51 12.46 0.97 -7.44
C GLU A 51 12.47 -0.53 -7.07
N GLN A 52 13.13 -0.88 -5.96
CA GLN A 52 13.19 -2.27 -5.48
C GLN A 52 11.81 -2.89 -5.22
N ALA A 53 10.88 -2.14 -4.63
CA ALA A 53 9.53 -2.61 -4.36
C ALA A 53 8.73 -2.80 -5.66
N LEU A 54 8.92 -1.92 -6.64
CA LEU A 54 8.28 -2.05 -7.95
C LEU A 54 8.82 -3.27 -8.71
N ASP A 55 10.14 -3.45 -8.76
CA ASP A 55 10.77 -4.59 -9.42
C ASP A 55 10.27 -5.91 -8.84
N TYR A 56 10.26 -6.01 -7.50
CA TYR A 56 9.77 -7.19 -6.82
C TYR A 56 8.29 -7.45 -7.14
N ALA A 57 7.45 -6.40 -7.14
CA ALA A 57 6.03 -6.51 -7.43
C ALA A 57 5.77 -7.03 -8.85
N LEU A 58 6.54 -6.53 -9.83
CA LEU A 58 6.43 -6.96 -11.23
C LEU A 58 6.92 -8.40 -11.43
N GLU A 59 8.04 -8.77 -10.82
CA GLU A 59 8.63 -10.11 -10.90
C GLU A 59 7.73 -11.17 -10.26
N HIS A 60 7.24 -10.90 -9.04
CA HIS A 60 6.52 -11.88 -8.23
C HIS A 60 4.99 -11.79 -8.39
N ARG A 61 4.51 -10.80 -9.17
CA ARG A 61 3.08 -10.55 -9.40
C ARG A 61 2.29 -10.41 -8.10
N VAL A 62 2.86 -9.72 -7.12
CA VAL A 62 2.24 -9.45 -5.81
C VAL A 62 2.45 -8.00 -5.41
N ALA A 63 1.41 -7.36 -4.89
CA ALA A 63 1.50 -5.97 -4.44
C ALA A 63 2.53 -5.82 -3.32
N THR A 64 3.62 -5.12 -3.64
CA THR A 64 4.77 -4.91 -2.76
C THR A 64 5.04 -3.42 -2.64
N PHE A 65 5.36 -2.99 -1.41
CA PHE A 65 5.52 -1.60 -1.02
C PHE A 65 6.87 -1.38 -0.34
N TRP A 66 7.30 -0.12 -0.25
CA TRP A 66 8.40 0.29 0.59
C TRP A 66 7.89 0.90 1.89
N SER A 67 8.30 0.34 3.03
CA SER A 67 7.98 0.93 4.33
C SER A 67 9.01 2.01 4.67
N THR A 68 8.67 3.28 4.44
CA THR A 68 9.58 4.41 4.71
C THR A 68 9.98 4.56 6.17
N SER A 69 9.20 4.04 7.12
CA SER A 69 9.53 4.06 8.55
C SER A 69 10.40 2.89 9.01
N ARG A 70 10.32 1.74 8.32
CA ARG A 70 11.08 0.53 8.66
C ARG A 70 12.28 0.30 7.73
N ASN A 71 12.34 1.06 6.65
CA ASN A 71 13.36 0.98 5.61
C ASN A 71 13.49 -0.43 5.00
N GLU A 72 12.34 -1.05 4.72
CA GLU A 72 12.27 -2.43 4.23
C GLU A 72 11.12 -2.63 3.23
N LEU A 73 11.21 -3.72 2.45
CA LEU A 73 10.12 -4.20 1.60
C LEU A 73 8.96 -4.70 2.46
N TRP A 74 7.75 -4.34 2.06
CA TRP A 74 6.52 -4.82 2.67
C TRP A 74 5.65 -5.49 1.61
N ILE A 75 5.60 -6.82 1.66
CA ILE A 75 4.78 -7.64 0.77
C ILE A 75 3.41 -7.83 1.43
N LYS A 76 2.34 -7.30 0.80
CA LYS A 76 1.01 -7.37 1.40
C LYS A 76 0.46 -8.79 1.33
N GLY A 77 0.09 -9.33 2.49
CA GLY A 77 -0.43 -10.70 2.63
C GLY A 77 0.62 -11.71 3.11
N ALA A 78 1.90 -11.35 3.15
CA ALA A 78 2.96 -12.26 3.60
C ALA A 78 2.78 -12.75 5.05
N THR A 79 2.13 -11.94 5.89
CA THR A 79 1.85 -12.27 7.30
C THR A 79 0.43 -12.79 7.52
N SER A 80 -0.56 -12.29 6.77
CA SER A 80 -1.98 -12.61 6.97
C SER A 80 -2.50 -13.75 6.08
N GLY A 81 -1.78 -14.13 5.02
CA GLY A 81 -2.25 -15.08 4.01
C GLY A 81 -3.08 -14.43 2.89
N ASP A 82 -3.72 -13.29 3.16
CA ASP A 82 -4.48 -12.50 2.18
C ASP A 82 -3.56 -11.71 1.24
N MET A 83 -3.08 -12.39 0.20
CA MET A 83 -2.18 -11.84 -0.80
C MET A 83 -2.96 -10.98 -1.79
N LEU A 84 -2.37 -9.86 -2.20
CA LEU A 84 -2.89 -9.05 -3.30
C LEU A 84 -2.12 -9.40 -4.57
N GLU A 85 -2.70 -10.26 -5.41
CA GLU A 85 -2.15 -10.57 -6.73
C GLU A 85 -2.12 -9.29 -7.57
N LEU A 86 -0.95 -8.96 -8.10
CA LEU A 86 -0.80 -7.84 -9.03
C LEU A 86 -1.29 -8.26 -10.41
N VAL A 87 -2.34 -7.60 -10.89
CA VAL A 87 -2.95 -7.83 -12.21
C VAL A 87 -2.37 -6.86 -13.24
N ASP A 88 -2.22 -5.60 -12.89
CA ASP A 88 -1.70 -4.56 -13.80
C ASP A 88 -1.11 -3.39 -13.00
N VAL A 89 -0.22 -2.63 -13.64
CA VAL A 89 0.39 -1.42 -13.09
C VAL A 89 0.18 -0.29 -14.08
N ARG A 90 -0.47 0.79 -13.64
CA ARG A 90 -0.69 1.97 -14.47
C ARG A 90 0.10 3.14 -13.92
N LEU A 91 0.66 3.92 -14.85
CA LEU A 91 1.44 5.10 -14.58
C LEU A 91 0.58 6.35 -14.80
N ASN A 92 0.68 7.32 -13.90
CA ASN A 92 0.08 8.64 -14.11
C ASN A 92 0.88 9.45 -15.16
N CYS A 93 0.27 10.46 -15.77
CA CYS A 93 0.86 11.28 -16.83
C CYS A 93 2.21 11.93 -16.44
N GLU A 94 2.39 12.30 -15.18
CA GLU A 94 3.63 12.91 -14.66
C GLU A 94 4.69 11.89 -14.24
N GLN A 95 4.40 10.59 -14.38
CA GLN A 95 5.30 9.48 -14.02
C GLN A 95 5.79 9.47 -12.57
N ASN A 96 5.05 10.12 -11.66
CA ASN A 96 5.40 10.28 -10.26
C ASN A 96 4.47 9.52 -9.32
N SER A 97 3.61 8.65 -9.85
CA SER A 97 2.61 7.90 -9.10
C SER A 97 2.09 6.72 -9.89
N LEU A 98 1.72 5.67 -9.18
CA LEU A 98 1.22 4.42 -9.77
C LEU A 98 -0.19 4.08 -9.29
N LEU A 99 -0.88 3.27 -10.09
CA LEU A 99 -2.05 2.50 -9.71
C LEU A 99 -1.71 1.01 -9.85
N TYR A 100 -1.73 0.30 -8.73
CA TYR A 100 -1.73 -1.16 -8.71
C TYR A 100 -3.16 -1.65 -8.81
N LEU A 101 -3.43 -2.34 -9.91
CA LEU A 101 -4.64 -3.13 -10.07
C LEU A 101 -4.37 -4.52 -9.51
N VAL A 102 -5.12 -4.90 -8.49
CA VAL A 102 -4.91 -6.14 -7.76
C VAL A 102 -6.16 -6.98 -7.68
N ARG A 103 -5.99 -8.26 -7.39
CA ARG A 103 -7.06 -9.15 -6.96
C ARG A 103 -6.70 -9.77 -5.62
N LEU A 104 -7.64 -9.76 -4.67
CA LEU A 104 -7.45 -10.45 -3.40
C LEU A 104 -7.41 -11.98 -3.65
N LYS A 105 -6.32 -12.60 -3.22
CA LYS A 105 -6.16 -14.06 -3.14
C LYS A 105 -6.09 -14.44 -1.66
N GLY A 106 -7.24 -14.82 -1.12
CA GLY A 106 -7.44 -15.19 0.29
C GLY A 106 -8.92 -15.14 0.64
N ASP A 107 -9.28 -15.68 1.79
CA ASP A 107 -10.68 -15.77 2.23
C ASP A 107 -11.15 -14.46 2.91
N GLY A 108 -10.26 -13.47 3.06
CA GLY A 108 -10.59 -12.17 3.66
C GLY A 108 -11.13 -12.31 5.08
N SER A 109 -10.53 -13.20 5.87
CA SER A 109 -10.97 -13.57 7.22
C SER A 109 -10.52 -12.57 8.29
#